data_AF-A0A2J6H2Y1-F1
#
_entry.id   AF-A0A2J6H2Y1-F1
#
_cell.length_a   1.000
_cell.length_b   1.000
_cell.length_c   1.000
_cell.angle_alpha   90.00
_cell.angle_beta   90.00
_cell.angle_gamma   90.00
#
_symmetry.space_group_name_H-M   'P 1'
#
loop_
_entity.id
_entity.type
_entity.pdbx_description
1 polymer ?
#
loop_
_entity_poly.entity_id
_entity_poly.type
_entity_poly.pdbx_seq_one_letter_code
_entity_poly.pdbx_strand_id
1 'polypeptide(L)' 'MNTGDKHYKFINSRTGYVIFYTSLNKDLDKDQIQAELEKIKEQVAVKNGLYHGTVYWEEIKEEN' A
#
# COMPACT_ATOMS: atom_id res chain seq x y z
N MET A 1 0.25 16.17 -5.80
CA MET A 1 -0.24 15.09 -6.68
C MET A 1 0.54 15.20 -7.97
N ASN A 2 1.57 14.37 -8.16
CA ASN A 2 2.20 14.24 -9.47
C ASN A 2 1.36 13.24 -10.27
N THR A 3 0.97 13.62 -11.48
CA THR A 3 0.08 12.87 -12.39
C THR A 3 0.66 11.55 -12.91
N GLY A 4 1.75 11.07 -12.31
CA GLY A 4 2.41 9.82 -12.68
C GLY A 4 2.78 8.95 -11.48
N ASP A 5 2.47 9.32 -10.24
CA ASP A 5 2.75 8.46 -9.10
C ASP A 5 1.85 7.21 -9.14
N LYS A 6 2.36 6.07 -8.67
CA LYS A 6 1.54 4.86 -8.49
C LYS A 6 0.85 4.92 -7.14
N HIS A 7 -0.45 4.67 -7.15
CA HIS A 7 -1.28 4.76 -5.95
C HIS A 7 -1.61 3.37 -5.43
N TYR A 8 -1.56 3.21 -4.11
CA TYR A 8 -1.82 1.95 -3.45
C TYR A 8 -2.76 2.14 -2.27
N LYS A 9 -3.64 1.16 -2.07
CA LYS A 9 -4.49 1.04 -0.88
C LYS A 9 -4.04 -0.17 -0.07
N PHE A 10 -3.99 -0.02 1.24
CA PHE A 10 -3.71 -1.09 2.19
C PHE A 10 -5.00 -1.53 2.85
N ILE A 11 -5.24 -2.84 2.87
CA ILE A 11 -6.51 -3.44 3.25
C ILE A 11 -6.26 -4.40 4.41
N ASN A 12 -7.15 -4.37 5.40
CA ASN A 12 -7.23 -5.39 6.43
C ASN A 12 -8.00 -6.60 5.89
N SER A 13 -7.33 -7.74 5.73
CA SER A 13 -7.95 -8.97 5.21
C SER A 13 -9.05 -9.55 6.11
N ARG A 14 -9.08 -9.18 7.39
CA ARG A 14 -10.13 -9.63 8.33
C ARG A 14 -11.45 -8.90 8.14
N THR A 15 -11.41 -7.65 7.68
CA THR A 15 -12.60 -6.79 7.59
C THR A 15 -12.91 -6.34 6.17
N GLY A 16 -11.96 -6.46 5.25
CA GLY A 16 -12.06 -5.92 3.88
C GLY A 16 -11.92 -4.40 3.80
N TYR A 17 -11.63 -3.72 4.92
CA TYR A 17 -11.54 -2.25 4.94
C TYR A 17 -10.19 -1.75 4.50
N VAL A 18 -10.20 -0.68 3.71
CA VAL A 18 -9.00 0.11 3.44
C VAL A 18 -8.64 0.88 4.70
N ILE A 19 -7.41 0.71 5.15
CA ILE A 19 -6.90 1.29 6.40
C ILE A 19 -5.79 2.32 6.15
N PHE A 20 -5.25 2.38 4.92
CA PHE A 20 -4.26 3.37 4.53
C PHE A 20 -4.18 3.53 3.01
N TYR A 21 -3.77 4.72 2.55
CA TYR A 21 -3.47 5.03 1.15
C TYR A 21 -2.06 5.61 1.07
N THR A 22 -1.33 5.26 0.02
CA THR A 22 -0.02 5.85 -0.27
C THR A 22 0.17 6.04 -1.77
N SER A 23 1.11 6.91 -2.12
CA SER A 23 1.58 7.15 -3.48
C SER A 23 3.08 6.94 -3.51
N LEU A 24 3.57 6.19 -4.48
CA LEU A 24 5.00 5.98 -4.71
C LEU A 24 5.40 6.56 -6.06
N ASN A 25 6.63 7.08 -6.15
CA ASN A 25 7.15 7.63 -7.40
C ASN A 25 7.19 6.52 -8.48
N LYS A 26 6.70 6.82 -9.69
CA LYS A 26 6.79 5.92 -10.86
C LYS A 26 8.20 5.58 -11.29
N ASP A 27 9.18 6.41 -10.95
CA ASP A 27 10.57 6.20 -11.35
C ASP A 27 11.21 5.04 -10.57
N LEU A 28 10.55 4.55 -9.51
CA LEU A 28 10.98 3.36 -8.79
C LEU A 28 10.74 2.11 -9.65
N ASP A 29 11.73 1.22 -9.65
CA ASP A 29 11.56 -0.10 -10.25
C ASP A 29 10.63 -0.98 -9.39
N LYS A 30 10.30 -2.16 -9.91
CA LYS A 30 9.36 -3.07 -9.26
C LYS A 30 9.86 -3.55 -7.89
N ASP A 31 11.16 -3.80 -7.74
CA ASP A 31 11.73 -4.34 -6.51
C ASP A 31 11.78 -3.26 -5.42
N GLN A 32 12.11 -2.02 -5.81
CA GLN A 32 12.05 -0.84 -4.96
C GLN A 32 10.63 -0.53 -4.50
N ILE A 33 9.65 -0.59 -5.41
CA ILE A 33 8.23 -0.43 -5.07
C ILE A 33 7.82 -1.49 -4.05
N GLN A 34 8.15 -2.75 -4.29
CA GLN A 34 7.78 -3.84 -3.38
C GLN A 34 8.41 -3.65 -1.99
N ALA A 35 9.70 -3.28 -1.92
CA ALA A 35 10.38 -3.03 -0.65
C ALA A 35 9.73 -1.88 0.14
N GLU A 36 9.38 -0.77 -0.51
CA GLU A 36 8.70 0.34 0.14
C GLU A 36 7.29 -0.03 0.61
N LEU A 37 6.54 -0.81 -0.19
CA LEU A 37 5.21 -1.26 0.19
C LEU A 37 5.23 -2.20 1.39
N GLU A 38 6.21 -3.11 1.50
CA GLU A 38 6.34 -3.98 2.68
C GLU A 38 6.69 -3.19 3.94
N LYS A 39 7.59 -2.20 3.83
CA LYS A 39 7.91 -1.29 4.93
C LYS A 39 6.68 -0.49 5.38
N ILE A 40 5.87 0.01 4.45
CA ILE A 40 4.62 0.71 4.75
C ILE A 40 3.62 -0.27 5.38
N LYS A 41 3.51 -1.50 4.88
CA LYS A 41 2.63 -2.55 5.42
C LYS A 41 2.91 -2.82 6.90
N GLU A 42 4.18 -2.95 7.27
CA GLU A 42 4.61 -3.11 8.67
C GLU A 42 4.18 -1.92 9.53
N GLN A 43 4.45 -0.69 9.07
CA GLN A 43 4.08 0.53 9.80
C GLN A 43 2.56 0.65 9.98
N VAL A 44 1.79 0.37 8.92
CA VAL A 44 0.33 0.40 8.95
C VAL A 44 -0.21 -0.67 9.89
N ALA A 45 0.33 -1.88 9.87
CA ALA A 45 -0.07 -2.94 10.78
C ALA A 45 0.16 -2.54 12.25
N VAL A 46 1.35 -2.06 12.58
CA VAL A 46 1.70 -1.61 13.94
C VAL A 46 0.80 -0.46 14.39
N LYS A 47 0.60 0.56 13.55
CA LYS A 47 -0.23 1.73 13.88
C LYS A 47 -1.69 1.36 14.15
N ASN A 48 -2.20 0.31 13.51
CA ASN A 48 -3.58 -0.15 13.68
C ASN A 48 -3.71 -1.29 14.70
N GLY A 49 -2.63 -1.70 15.39
CA GLY A 49 -2.67 -2.83 16.32
C GLY A 49 -3.01 -4.16 15.65
N LEU A 50 -2.65 -4.31 14.37
CA LEU A 50 -2.94 -5.48 13.55
C LEU A 50 -1.72 -6.39 13.43
N TYR A 51 -1.96 -7.68 13.21
CA TYR A 51 -0.91 -8.60 12.79
C TYR A 51 -0.48 -8.26 11.37
N HIS A 52 0.83 -8.15 11.11
CA HIS A 52 1.34 -7.79 9.78
C HIS A 52 0.79 -8.68 8.64
N GLY A 53 0.64 -9.99 8.88
CA GLY A 53 0.06 -10.91 7.88
C GLY A 53 -1.44 -10.72 7.61
N THR A 54 -2.10 -9.77 8.28
CA THR A 54 -3.50 -9.42 8.03
C THR A 54 -3.65 -8.14 7.20
N VAL A 55 -2.55 -7.51 6.81
CA VAL A 55 -2.57 -6.35 5.93
C VAL A 55 -2.03 -6.76 4.57
N TYR A 56 -2.69 -6.38 3.49
CA TYR A 56 -2.17 -6.51 2.14
C TYR A 56 -2.39 -5.19 1.38
N TRP A 57 -1.80 -5.06 0.21
CA TRP A 57 -1.92 -3.85 -0.61
C TRP A 57 -2.37 -4.20 -2.02
N GLU A 58 -3.08 -3.25 -2.65
CA GLU A 58 -3.50 -3.31 -4.04
C GLU A 58 -3.16 -1.98 -4.72
N GLU A 59 -2.69 -2.07 -5.96
CA GLU A 59 -2.52 -0.89 -6.81
C GLU A 59 -3.89 -0.37 -7.24
N ILE A 60 -4.10 0.94 -7.10
CA ILE A 60 -5.29 1.62 -7.59
C ILE A 60 -5.02 1.93 -9.06
N LYS A 61 -5.56 1.08 -9.92
CA LYS A 61 -5.62 1.34 -11.35
C LYS A 61 -6.83 2.23 -11.58
N GLU A 62 -6.63 3.41 -12.17
CA GLU A 62 -7.76 4.16 -12.71
C GLU A 62 -8.40 3.28 -13.80
N GLU A 63 -9.61 2.78 -13.52
CA GLU A 63 -10.43 2.15 -14.55
C GLU A 63 -10.85 3.26 -15.53
N ASN A 64 -10.34 3.18 -16.77
CA ASN A 64 -10.80 3.99 -17.90
C ASN A 64 -12.24 3.63 -18.27
#